data_AF-A0A0H3M8T9-F1
#
_entry.id   AF-A0A0H3M8T9-F1
#
_cell.length_a   1.000
_cell.length_b   1.000
_cell.length_c   1.000
_cell.angle_alpha   90.00
_cell.angle_beta   90.00
_cell.angle_gamma   90.00
#
_symmetry.space_group_name_H-M   'P 1'
#
loop_
_entity.id
_entity.type
_entity.pdbx_description
1 polymer ?
#
loop_
_entity_poly.entity_id
_entity_poly.type
_entity_poly.pdbx_seq_one_letter_code
_entity_poly.pdbx_strand_id
1 'polypeptide(L)'
;MALKVEMVTFDCSDPAKLAGWWAEQFDGTTRELLPGEFVVVARTDGPRLGFQKVPDPAPGKNRVHLDFTTKDLDAEVLRLVAAGASEVGRHQVGESFRWVVLADPEGNAFCVAGQ
;
A
#
# COMPACT_ATOMS: atom_id res chain seq x y z
N MET A 1 3.69 -29.81 -1.10
CA MET A 1 2.78 -28.65 -1.21
C MET A 1 3.63 -27.43 -1.56
N ALA A 2 3.17 -26.59 -2.48
CA ALA A 2 3.87 -25.36 -2.84
C ALA A 2 3.54 -24.24 -1.83
N LEU A 3 4.44 -23.27 -1.68
CA LEU A 3 4.23 -22.08 -0.85
C LEU A 3 3.17 -21.16 -1.48
N LYS A 4 2.41 -20.43 -0.66
CA LYS A 4 1.50 -19.36 -1.06
C LYS A 4 1.92 -18.06 -0.37
N VAL A 5 1.87 -16.95 -1.10
CA VAL A 5 2.05 -15.62 -0.49
C VAL A 5 0.82 -15.31 0.35
N GLU A 6 1.02 -15.21 1.66
CA GLU A 6 -0.06 -14.94 2.61
C GLU A 6 -0.29 -13.44 2.79
N MET A 7 0.80 -12.67 2.87
CA MET A 7 0.77 -11.26 3.26
C MET A 7 2.05 -10.54 2.84
N VAL A 8 1.93 -9.23 2.59
CA VAL A 8 3.04 -8.28 2.53
C VAL A 8 2.94 -7.37 3.75
N THR A 9 4.02 -7.21 4.51
CA THR A 9 4.02 -6.41 5.75
C THR A 9 4.85 -5.15 5.56
N PHE A 10 4.30 -4.02 6.02
CA PHE A 10 4.98 -2.75 6.16
C PHE A 10 5.35 -2.51 7.62
N ASP A 11 6.56 -2.02 7.82
CA ASP A 11 6.97 -1.43 9.10
C ASP A 11 6.38 -0.03 9.21
N CYS A 12 5.85 0.31 10.37
CA CYS A 12 5.17 1.58 10.62
C CYS A 12 5.27 1.99 12.09
N SER A 13 4.96 3.24 12.37
CA SER A 13 4.91 3.82 13.70
C SER A 13 3.52 3.69 14.34
N ASP A 14 2.45 3.75 13.55
CA ASP A 14 1.06 3.60 13.99
C ASP A 14 0.28 2.59 13.12
N PRO A 15 0.27 1.29 13.49
CA PRO A 15 -0.42 0.26 12.74
C PRO A 15 -1.91 0.49 12.54
N ALA A 16 -2.60 1.04 13.54
CA ALA A 16 -4.05 1.22 13.48
C ALA A 16 -4.41 2.31 12.48
N LYS A 17 -3.70 3.44 12.53
CA LYS A 17 -3.89 4.54 11.60
C LYS A 17 -3.54 4.14 10.16
N LEU A 18 -2.40 3.50 9.96
CA LEU A 18 -1.95 3.16 8.61
C LEU A 18 -2.79 2.04 8.00
N ALA A 19 -3.13 1.00 8.77
CA ALA A 19 -4.04 -0.05 8.31
C ALA A 19 -5.42 0.50 7.98
N GLY A 20 -5.95 1.44 8.78
CA GLY A 20 -7.23 2.10 8.50
C GLY A 20 -7.21 2.82 7.15
N TRP A 21 -6.16 3.59 6.89
CA TRP A 21 -5.98 4.26 5.60
C TRP A 21 -5.95 3.25 4.44
N TRP A 22 -5.17 2.17 4.56
CA TRP A 22 -5.08 1.15 3.51
C TRP A 22 -6.38 0.37 3.30
N ALA A 23 -7.16 0.13 4.36
CA ALA A 23 -8.45 -0.52 4.27
C ALA A 23 -9.43 0.30 3.41
N GLU A 24 -9.49 1.62 3.62
CA GLU A 24 -10.34 2.52 2.82
C GLU A 24 -9.99 2.46 1.32
N GLN A 25 -8.72 2.28 0.96
CA GLN A 25 -8.29 2.26 -0.46
C GLN A 25 -8.67 0.97 -1.19
N PHE A 26 -8.94 -0.10 -0.45
CA PHE A 26 -9.26 -1.41 -1.01
C PHE A 26 -10.68 -1.88 -0.72
N ASP A 27 -11.53 -1.01 -0.17
CA ASP A 27 -12.84 -1.39 0.39
C ASP A 27 -12.68 -2.62 1.32
N GLY A 28 -11.59 -2.58 2.10
CA GLY A 28 -11.13 -3.67 2.95
C GLY A 28 -11.57 -3.48 4.40
N THR A 29 -11.19 -4.45 5.24
CA THR A 29 -11.47 -4.40 6.69
C THR A 29 -10.18 -4.60 7.47
N THR A 30 -10.04 -3.88 8.57
CA THR A 30 -8.92 -4.06 9.49
C THR A 30 -9.22 -5.16 10.51
N ARG A 31 -8.17 -5.85 10.94
CA ARG A 31 -8.21 -6.78 12.06
C ARG A 31 -6.91 -6.67 12.84
N GLU A 32 -7.00 -6.42 14.14
CA GLU A 32 -5.84 -6.54 15.02
C GLU A 32 -5.52 -8.01 15.25
N LEU A 33 -4.28 -8.41 14.98
CA LEU A 33 -3.79 -9.74 15.32
C LEU A 33 -2.95 -9.70 16.60
N LEU A 34 -2.24 -8.60 16.83
CA LEU A 34 -1.58 -8.29 18.09
C LEU A 34 -1.96 -6.85 18.47
N PRO A 35 -2.78 -6.65 19.51
CA PRO A 35 -3.28 -5.32 19.84
C PRO A 35 -2.16 -4.30 20.04
N GLY A 36 -2.29 -3.16 19.34
CA GLY A 36 -1.30 -2.07 19.36
C GLY A 36 0.03 -2.34 18.65
N GLU A 37 0.27 -3.55 18.16
CA GLU A 37 1.56 -3.98 17.59
C GLU A 37 1.45 -4.46 16.14
N PHE A 38 0.36 -5.16 15.79
CA PHE A 38 0.20 -5.72 14.45
C PHE A 38 -1.26 -5.74 14.00
N VAL A 39 -1.52 -5.03 12.91
CA VAL A 39 -2.85 -4.91 12.29
C VAL A 39 -2.77 -5.40 10.85
N VAL A 40 -3.80 -6.10 10.39
CA VAL A 40 -3.90 -6.57 9.01
C VAL A 40 -5.10 -5.98 8.31
N VAL A 41 -4.96 -5.70 7.02
CA VAL A 41 -6.05 -5.35 6.12
C VAL A 41 -6.42 -6.58 5.29
N ALA A 42 -7.64 -7.04 5.47
CA ALA A 42 -8.26 -8.05 4.62
C ALA A 42 -8.85 -7.37 3.38
N ARG A 43 -8.55 -7.95 2.22
CA ARG A 43 -9.00 -7.51 0.90
C ARG A 43 -9.80 -8.63 0.24
N THR A 44 -10.64 -8.29 -0.73
CA THR A 44 -11.41 -9.26 -1.50
C THR A 44 -10.50 -10.23 -2.26
N ASP A 45 -9.42 -9.73 -2.85
CA ASP A 45 -8.48 -10.49 -3.65
C ASP A 45 -7.02 -10.20 -3.28
N GLY A 46 -6.17 -11.22 -3.46
CA GLY A 46 -4.72 -11.12 -3.24
C GLY A 46 -4.27 -11.37 -1.80
N PRO A 47 -2.96 -11.19 -1.52
CA PRO A 47 -2.42 -11.32 -0.17
C PRO A 47 -2.92 -10.19 0.73
N ARG A 48 -2.95 -10.44 2.05
CA ARG A 48 -3.24 -9.39 3.03
C ARG A 48 -2.13 -8.33 3.05
N LEU A 49 -2.46 -7.15 3.56
CA LEU A 49 -1.46 -6.15 3.91
C LEU A 49 -1.33 -6.12 5.43
N GLY A 50 -0.12 -6.30 5.94
CA GLY A 50 0.21 -6.24 7.36
C GLY A 50 0.90 -4.94 7.72
N PHE A 51 0.63 -4.44 8.92
CA PHE A 51 1.21 -3.21 9.45
C PHE A 51 1.78 -3.51 10.82
N GLN A 52 3.11 -3.50 10.90
CA GLN A 52 3.86 -3.87 12.09
C GLN A 52 4.46 -2.63 12.73
N LYS A 53 4.20 -2.47 14.03
CA LYS A 53 4.81 -1.42 14.81
C LYS A 53 6.29 -1.69 14.95
N VAL A 54 7.10 -0.71 14.60
CA VAL A 54 8.53 -0.68 14.92
C VAL A 54 8.89 0.69 15.48
N PRO A 55 9.87 0.79 16.39
CA PRO A 55 10.25 2.06 17.01
C PRO A 55 10.93 3.04 16.03
N ASP A 56 11.58 2.52 14.99
CA ASP A 56 12.30 3.29 13.98
C ASP A 56 12.14 2.61 12.59
N PRO A 57 11.10 2.96 11.81
CA PRO A 57 10.91 2.42 10.47
C PRO A 57 12.12 2.75 9.59
N ALA A 58 12.57 1.75 8.80
CA ALA A 58 13.74 1.93 7.95
C ALA A 58 13.55 3.12 6.99
N PRO A 59 14.50 4.08 6.94
CA PRO A 59 14.34 5.26 6.11
C PRO A 59 14.44 4.92 4.61
N GLY A 60 13.69 5.66 3.80
CA GLY A 60 13.72 5.58 2.34
C GLY A 60 12.76 4.54 1.75
N LYS A 61 13.01 4.13 0.51
CA LYS A 61 12.10 3.23 -0.22
C LYS A 61 12.08 1.82 0.40
N ASN A 62 10.87 1.25 0.47
CA ASN A 62 10.65 -0.17 0.72
C ASN A 62 11.62 -1.05 -0.09
N ARG A 63 12.13 -2.10 0.55
CA ARG A 63 12.98 -3.10 -0.12
C ARG A 63 12.18 -4.02 -1.05
N VAL A 64 10.87 -4.10 -0.83
CA VAL A 64 9.90 -4.79 -1.68
C VAL A 64 9.12 -3.75 -2.49
N HIS A 65 8.83 -4.07 -3.75
CA HIS A 65 7.96 -3.27 -4.60
C HIS A 65 6.55 -3.85 -4.58
N LEU A 66 5.55 -2.99 -4.33
CA LEU A 66 4.15 -3.37 -4.34
C LEU A 66 3.43 -2.61 -5.45
N ASP A 67 2.89 -3.35 -6.41
CA ASP A 67 2.25 -2.81 -7.60
C ASP A 67 0.75 -3.16 -7.59
N PHE A 68 -0.09 -2.15 -7.82
CA PHE A 68 -1.53 -2.26 -8.00
C PHE A 68 -1.94 -1.76 -9.38
N THR A 69 -3.17 -2.10 -9.79
CA THR A 69 -3.73 -1.66 -11.07
C THR A 69 -5.08 -1.01 -10.90
N THR A 70 -5.41 -0.09 -11.80
CA THR A 70 -6.70 0.59 -11.87
C THR A 70 -7.09 0.85 -13.33
N LYS A 71 -8.38 1.05 -13.58
CA LYS A 71 -8.88 1.41 -14.92
C LYS A 71 -8.67 2.88 -15.28
N ASP A 72 -8.56 3.75 -14.27
CA ASP A 72 -8.31 5.19 -14.46
C ASP A 72 -7.18 5.62 -13.54
N LEU A 73 -5.97 5.68 -14.11
CA LEU A 73 -4.75 5.96 -13.35
C LEU A 73 -4.75 7.37 -12.77
N ASP A 74 -5.12 8.38 -13.56
CA ASP A 74 -5.03 9.76 -13.13
C ASP A 74 -6.10 10.09 -12.07
N ALA A 75 -7.32 9.58 -12.24
CA ALA A 75 -8.37 9.74 -11.23
C ALA A 75 -8.01 9.04 -9.91
N GLU A 76 -7.46 7.82 -9.98
CA GLU A 76 -7.10 7.06 -8.78
C GLU A 76 -5.93 7.70 -8.03
N VAL A 77 -4.93 8.22 -8.74
CA VAL A 77 -3.82 8.97 -8.14
C VAL A 77 -4.35 10.22 -7.42
N LEU A 78 -5.24 10.99 -8.07
CA LEU A 78 -5.85 12.16 -7.43
C LEU A 78 -6.63 11.79 -6.15
N ARG A 79 -7.38 10.68 -6.19
CA ARG A 79 -8.13 10.16 -5.05
C ARG A 79 -7.21 9.76 -3.89
N LEU A 80 -6.14 9.03 -4.19
CA LEU A 80 -5.16 8.57 -3.19
C LEU A 80 -4.39 9.74 -2.57
N VAL A 81 -4.00 10.73 -3.38
CA VAL A 81 -3.35 11.96 -2.88
C VAL A 81 -4.30 12.74 -1.97
N ALA A 82 -5.57 12.89 -2.35
CA ALA A 82 -6.58 13.51 -1.49
C ALA A 82 -6.80 12.74 -0.17
N ALA A 83 -6.58 11.42 -0.17
CA ALA A 83 -6.63 10.59 1.03
C ALA A 83 -5.37 10.67 1.90
N GLY A 84 -4.31 11.37 1.47
CA GLY A 84 -3.08 11.55 2.24
C GLY A 84 -1.85 10.79 1.73
N ALA A 85 -1.93 10.13 0.56
CA ALA A 85 -0.73 9.67 -0.14
C ALA A 85 0.04 10.86 -0.74
N SER A 86 1.32 10.64 -1.05
CA SER A 86 2.16 11.59 -1.77
C SER A 86 2.63 11.01 -3.11
N GLU A 87 2.54 11.80 -4.18
CA GLU A 87 3.08 11.42 -5.48
C GLU A 87 4.61 11.52 -5.46
N VAL A 88 5.29 10.40 -5.75
CA VAL A 88 6.76 10.31 -5.77
C VAL A 88 7.29 10.45 -7.21
N GLY A 89 6.58 9.92 -8.19
CA GLY A 89 6.97 10.04 -9.59
C GLY A 89 6.03 9.37 -10.57
N ARG A 90 5.98 9.90 -11.79
CA ARG A 90 5.23 9.33 -12.92
C ARG A 90 6.18 8.74 -13.93
N HIS A 91 5.80 7.60 -14.48
CA HIS A 91 6.60 6.88 -15.44
C HIS A 91 5.75 6.30 -16.55
N GLN A 92 6.38 6.12 -17.71
CA GLN A 92 5.76 5.60 -18.92
C GLN A 92 6.78 4.84 -19.75
N VAL A 93 6.39 3.70 -20.29
CA VAL A 93 7.14 2.93 -21.29
C VAL A 93 6.24 2.70 -22.50
N GLY A 94 6.67 3.21 -23.66
CA GLY A 94 5.84 3.21 -24.86
C GLY A 94 4.57 4.05 -24.68
N GLU A 95 3.55 3.79 -25.49
CA GLU A 95 2.29 4.57 -25.46
C GLU A 95 1.25 4.01 -24.47
N SER A 96 1.37 2.73 -24.09
CA SER A 96 0.32 2.01 -23.37
C SER A 96 0.63 1.72 -21.90
N PHE A 97 1.90 1.65 -21.48
CA PHE A 97 2.23 1.27 -20.11
C PHE A 97 2.65 2.49 -19.28
N ARG A 98 1.78 2.88 -18.34
CA ARG A 98 1.98 4.02 -17.42
C ARG A 98 1.77 3.57 -15.98
N TRP A 99 2.60 4.09 -15.08
CA TRP A 99 2.42 3.93 -13.63
C TRP A 99 2.87 5.17 -12.87
N VAL A 100 2.32 5.32 -11.67
CA VAL A 100 2.69 6.36 -10.72
C VAL A 100 3.17 5.70 -9.43
N VAL A 101 4.33 6.11 -8.96
CA VAL A 101 4.85 5.76 -7.64
C VAL A 101 4.25 6.74 -6.64
N LEU A 102 3.60 6.20 -5.62
CA LEU A 102 3.04 6.93 -4.49
C LEU A 102 3.72 6.47 -3.20
N ALA A 103 3.70 7.32 -2.18
CA ALA A 103 4.01 6.93 -0.81
C ALA A 103 2.75 7.07 0.04
N ASP A 104 2.48 6.10 0.91
CA ASP A 104 1.42 6.19 1.90
C ASP A 104 1.72 7.26 2.97
N PRO A 105 0.81 7.52 3.94
CA PRO A 105 1.01 8.56 4.95
C PRO A 105 2.28 8.41 5.82
N GLU A 106 2.90 7.23 5.87
CA GLU A 106 4.16 7.00 6.58
C GLU A 106 5.38 6.90 5.64
N GLY A 107 5.17 7.08 4.34
CA GLY A 107 6.23 7.09 3.33
C GLY A 107 6.52 5.72 2.69
N ASN A 108 5.71 4.69 2.95
CA ASN A 108 5.88 3.40 2.29
C ASN A 108 5.50 3.53 0.82
N ALA A 109 6.46 3.24 -0.06
CA ALA A 109 6.29 3.35 -1.50
C ALA A 109 5.48 2.17 -2.09
N PHE A 110 4.51 2.50 -2.96
CA PHE A 110 3.76 1.57 -3.80
C PHE A 110 3.48 2.17 -5.17
N CYS A 111 3.12 1.34 -6.14
CA CYS A 111 2.82 1.78 -7.51
C CYS A 111 1.37 1.51 -7.86
N VAL A 112 0.82 2.40 -8.69
CA VAL A 112 -0.46 2.17 -9.37
C VAL A 112 -0.20 2.27 -10.87
N ALA A 113 -0.54 1.21 -11.60
CA ALA A 113 -0.47 1.16 -13.06
C ALA A 113 -1.87 1.24 -13.68
N GLY A 114 -1.98 1.90 -14.84
CA GLY A 114 -3.19 1.85 -15.64
C GLY A 114 -3.35 0.49 -16.31
N GLN A 115 -4.57 -0.05 -16.30
CA GLN A 115 -4.96 -1.24 -17.07
C GLN A 115 -5.31 -0.92 -18.52
#